data_AF-A0A9J7MY92-F1
#
_entry.id   AF-A0A9J7MY92-F1
#
_cell.length_a   1.000
_cell.length_b   1.000
_cell.length_c   1.000
_cell.angle_alpha   90.00
_cell.angle_beta   90.00
_cell.angle_gamma   90.00
#
_symmetry.space_group_name_H-M   'P 1'
#
loop_
_entity.id
_entity.type
_entity.pdbx_description
1 polymer ?
#
loop_
_entity_poly.entity_id
_entity_poly.type
_entity_poly.pdbx_seq_one_letter_code
_entity_poly.pdbx_strand_id
1 'polypeptide(L)'
;MVGADTLQTNHTETISEAIDTTPNVEQTQPASHSTDRRQPVPTRDTREVRVYTDSIWKAVDTSRMFPNRSTSKEHASTIDHATKKMERVSDPKTAYVILHVASNDLDNSQRDTSSVQDCLDKTTELISCAKTSFPNATIVLSQVLPRGHNMDSNLNKNIKDYNQAVLQRSKDDSKTLYVRHKKLSTTRQLYKRDGIHLDDTTGTSLLVADVKRTMRSAENRSTYSGSGTYTPPDTSARERQGPRQRQDRQYHNARTPQHQSQDRPTGPRHDAGSYPLGDWSRRPNLHASQIPQQKITDIAYKLSEMLMNI
;
A
#
# COMPACT_ATOMS: atom_id res chain seq x y z
N MET A 1 -9.73 -57.15 42.63
CA MET A 1 -9.26 -56.60 43.92
C MET A 1 -8.73 -55.21 43.61
N VAL A 2 -9.53 -54.14 43.73
CA VAL A 2 -9.91 -53.38 44.96
C VAL A 2 -8.64 -52.85 45.66
N GLY A 3 -8.42 -51.57 46.00
CA GLY A 3 -9.16 -50.29 45.97
C GLY A 3 -8.13 -49.14 45.81
N ALA A 4 -8.48 -47.89 45.48
CA ALA A 4 -9.25 -46.89 46.24
C ALA A 4 -8.55 -46.39 47.55
N ASP A 5 -8.31 -45.06 47.56
CA ASP A 5 -8.62 -44.10 48.64
C ASP A 5 -7.64 -43.73 49.78
N THR A 6 -7.26 -42.43 49.73
CA THR A 6 -7.52 -41.36 50.74
C THR A 6 -6.58 -41.15 51.95
N LEU A 7 -6.23 -39.87 52.19
CA LEU A 7 -6.33 -39.05 53.44
C LEU A 7 -5.31 -37.87 53.37
N GLN A 8 -5.73 -36.60 53.28
CA GLN A 8 -6.09 -35.63 54.35
C GLN A 8 -4.97 -35.27 55.35
N THR A 9 -4.65 -33.98 55.48
CA THR A 9 -4.74 -33.16 56.74
C THR A 9 -4.46 -31.67 56.48
N ASN A 10 -5.21 -30.82 57.21
CA ASN A 10 -5.24 -29.34 57.20
C ASN A 10 -4.58 -28.73 58.46
N HIS A 11 -4.49 -27.38 58.45
CA HIS A 11 -4.34 -26.41 59.57
C HIS A 11 -2.91 -26.22 60.14
N THR A 12 -2.44 -25.04 60.57
CA THR A 12 -3.00 -23.76 61.06
C THR A 12 -1.88 -22.70 60.86
N GLU A 13 -2.02 -21.37 60.84
CA GLU A 13 -2.36 -20.51 61.99
C GLU A 13 -2.40 -19.01 61.59
N THR A 14 -3.19 -18.27 62.38
CA THR A 14 -3.65 -16.89 62.24
C THR A 14 -3.02 -16.03 63.34
N ILE A 15 -2.58 -14.79 63.04
CA ILE A 15 -2.45 -13.65 63.98
C ILE A 15 -2.62 -12.36 63.14
N SER A 16 -3.74 -11.62 63.11
CA SER A 16 -4.40 -10.72 64.09
C SER A 16 -3.59 -9.45 64.46
N GLU A 17 -4.03 -8.28 63.96
CA GLU A 17 -4.53 -7.10 64.73
C GLU A 17 -3.45 -6.00 64.90
N ALA A 18 -3.68 -4.69 64.94
CA ALA A 18 -4.89 -3.84 64.96
C ALA A 18 -4.48 -2.33 64.89
N ILE A 19 -5.30 -1.50 64.21
CA ILE A 19 -5.91 -0.20 64.65
C ILE A 19 -4.93 0.97 65.03
N ASP A 20 -5.03 2.25 64.60
CA ASP A 20 -6.15 3.19 64.76
C ASP A 20 -5.98 4.60 64.09
N THR A 21 -7.13 5.18 63.74
CA THR A 21 -7.66 6.57 63.65
C THR A 21 -7.01 7.82 63.00
N THR A 22 -7.93 8.58 62.37
CA THR A 22 -8.01 9.90 61.66
C THR A 22 -8.00 11.13 62.63
N PRO A 23 -8.12 12.45 62.25
CA PRO A 23 -8.81 13.07 61.08
C PRO A 23 -8.33 14.44 60.46
N ASN A 24 -8.86 14.70 59.25
CA ASN A 24 -9.40 15.93 58.61
C ASN A 24 -8.82 17.36 58.87
N VAL A 25 -8.39 18.07 57.81
CA VAL A 25 -8.49 19.55 57.63
C VAL A 25 -8.62 19.92 56.13
N GLU A 26 -9.45 20.94 55.87
CA GLU A 26 -9.98 21.52 54.63
C GLU A 26 -9.01 22.35 53.74
N GLN A 27 -9.44 22.50 52.47
CA GLN A 27 -9.23 23.60 51.50
C GLN A 27 -7.82 23.94 50.98
N THR A 28 -7.66 23.90 49.65
CA THR A 28 -7.50 25.09 48.75
C THR A 28 -7.25 24.62 47.30
N GLN A 29 -8.14 24.96 46.36
CA GLN A 29 -7.84 24.92 44.91
C GLN A 29 -6.95 26.12 44.52
N PRO A 30 -6.09 25.96 43.51
CA PRO A 30 -6.26 26.84 42.36
C PRO A 30 -6.11 26.17 40.99
N ALA A 31 -7.01 26.60 40.09
CA ALA A 31 -6.78 26.93 38.69
C ALA A 31 -5.94 25.99 37.79
N SER A 32 -6.67 25.23 36.96
CA SER A 32 -6.54 25.18 35.50
C SER A 32 -5.15 25.41 34.88
N HIS A 33 -4.48 24.34 34.45
CA HIS A 33 -3.63 24.39 33.26
C HIS A 33 -3.76 23.13 32.40
N SER A 34 -4.18 23.39 31.15
CA SER A 34 -4.03 22.59 29.94
C SER A 34 -4.38 21.10 30.03
N THR A 35 -5.60 20.79 29.58
CA THR A 35 -5.91 19.52 28.95
C THR A 35 -4.92 19.28 27.80
N ASP A 36 -3.92 18.47 28.08
CA ASP A 36 -3.11 17.79 27.08
C ASP A 36 -4.09 17.00 26.19
N ARG A 37 -4.38 17.56 25.01
CA ARG A 37 -5.18 16.94 23.95
C ARG A 37 -4.40 15.71 23.46
N ARG A 38 -4.43 14.63 24.24
CA ARG A 38 -4.20 13.30 23.72
C ARG A 38 -5.25 13.09 22.64
N GLN A 39 -4.80 13.21 21.40
CA GLN A 39 -5.53 12.75 20.23
C GLN A 39 -6.09 11.36 20.57
N PRO A 40 -7.41 11.14 20.44
CA PRO A 40 -7.97 9.82 20.69
C PRO A 40 -7.22 8.83 19.79
N VAL A 41 -6.65 7.78 20.39
CA VAL A 41 -6.08 6.67 19.64
C VAL A 41 -7.20 6.19 18.72
N PRO A 42 -7.03 6.22 17.39
CA PRO A 42 -8.10 5.85 16.48
C PRO A 42 -8.55 4.43 16.82
N THR A 43 -9.85 4.29 17.12
CA THR A 43 -10.50 3.03 17.42
C THR A 43 -10.14 2.04 16.31
N ARG A 44 -9.59 0.88 16.69
CA ARG A 44 -9.09 -0.13 15.74
C ARG A 44 -10.19 -0.46 14.75
N ASP A 45 -9.93 -0.18 13.46
CA ASP A 45 -10.85 -0.53 12.39
C ASP A 45 -10.90 -2.06 12.33
N THR A 46 -12.03 -2.63 12.73
CA THR A 46 -12.20 -4.09 12.85
C THR A 46 -12.22 -4.80 11.49
N ARG A 47 -12.19 -4.04 10.39
CA ARG A 47 -12.25 -4.56 9.04
C ARG A 47 -10.92 -5.18 8.62
N GLU A 48 -11.00 -6.39 8.06
CA GLU A 48 -9.83 -7.17 7.63
C GLU A 48 -9.34 -6.76 6.23
N VAL A 49 -8.03 -6.86 6.01
CA VAL A 49 -7.38 -6.79 4.68
C VAL A 49 -6.78 -8.15 4.34
N ARG A 50 -7.21 -8.74 3.24
CA ARG A 50 -6.65 -10.00 2.73
C ARG A 50 -5.76 -9.74 1.53
N VAL A 51 -4.62 -10.41 1.45
CA VAL A 51 -3.58 -10.16 0.44
C VAL A 51 -3.20 -11.49 -0.22
N TYR A 52 -3.49 -11.65 -1.51
CA TYR A 52 -3.18 -12.84 -2.30
C TYR A 52 -2.14 -12.50 -3.36
N THR A 53 -0.92 -13.00 -3.18
CA THR A 53 0.23 -12.44 -3.92
C THR A 53 1.29 -13.47 -4.26
N ASP A 54 2.00 -13.25 -5.36
CA ASP A 54 3.20 -14.01 -5.70
C ASP A 54 4.44 -13.62 -4.88
N SER A 55 5.63 -14.03 -5.32
CA SER A 55 6.89 -13.79 -4.60
C SER A 55 7.34 -12.33 -4.56
N ILE A 56 6.77 -11.44 -5.38
CA ILE A 56 7.10 -9.99 -5.39
C ILE A 56 6.78 -9.36 -4.03
N TRP A 57 5.74 -9.85 -3.35
CA TRP A 57 5.28 -9.36 -2.05
C TRP A 57 5.93 -10.06 -0.85
N LYS A 58 6.93 -10.92 -1.08
CA LYS A 58 7.58 -11.69 -0.01
C LYS A 58 8.09 -10.78 1.12
N ALA A 59 8.77 -9.70 0.78
CA ALA A 59 9.35 -8.75 1.73
C ALA A 59 8.35 -7.72 2.31
N VAL A 60 7.09 -7.70 1.83
CA VAL A 60 6.08 -6.76 2.33
C VAL A 60 5.55 -7.21 3.69
N ASP A 61 5.71 -6.36 4.70
CA ASP A 61 5.07 -6.49 6.00
C ASP A 61 3.68 -5.84 5.98
N THR A 62 2.63 -6.65 5.92
CA THR A 62 1.24 -6.18 5.83
C THR A 62 0.75 -5.57 7.13
N SER A 63 1.23 -6.04 8.28
CA SER A 63 0.86 -5.49 9.58
C SER A 63 1.40 -4.06 9.75
N ARG A 64 2.62 -3.79 9.26
CA ARG A 64 3.15 -2.42 9.18
C ARG A 64 2.47 -1.57 8.11
N MET A 65 2.06 -2.19 6.99
CA MET A 65 1.34 -1.51 5.92
C MET A 65 -0.01 -0.97 6.40
N PHE A 66 -0.72 -1.76 7.22
CA PHE A 66 -2.06 -1.49 7.76
C PHE A 66 -2.10 -1.61 9.30
N PRO A 67 -1.51 -0.65 10.05
CA PRO A 67 -1.29 -0.78 11.49
C PRO A 67 -2.57 -0.89 12.35
N ASN A 68 -3.71 -0.42 11.83
CA ASN A 68 -4.97 -0.38 12.57
C ASN A 68 -5.99 -1.41 12.08
N ARG A 69 -5.57 -2.37 11.24
CA ARG A 69 -6.46 -3.40 10.67
C ARG A 69 -5.88 -4.79 10.89
N SER A 70 -6.76 -5.79 10.92
CA SER A 70 -6.30 -7.19 10.80
C SER A 70 -5.85 -7.45 9.36
N THR A 71 -4.75 -8.17 9.18
CA THR A 71 -4.25 -8.51 7.85
C THR A 71 -3.90 -9.98 7.75
N SER A 72 -4.28 -10.62 6.64
CA SER A 72 -3.81 -11.95 6.25
C SER A 72 -3.12 -11.87 4.90
N LYS A 73 -1.96 -12.54 4.76
CA LYS A 73 -1.19 -12.60 3.52
C LYS A 73 -1.00 -14.05 3.10
N GLU A 74 -1.57 -14.39 1.96
CA GLU A 74 -1.51 -15.70 1.33
C GLU A 74 -0.61 -15.66 0.10
N HIS A 75 0.42 -16.52 0.10
CA HIS A 75 1.24 -16.69 -1.08
C HIS A 75 0.51 -17.51 -2.14
N ALA A 76 0.42 -17.01 -3.36
CA ALA A 76 -0.13 -17.70 -4.52
C ALA A 76 0.77 -17.44 -5.74
N SER A 77 1.35 -18.51 -6.27
CA SER A 77 2.29 -18.44 -7.40
C SER A 77 1.61 -18.11 -8.73
N THR A 78 0.34 -18.45 -8.90
CA THR A 78 -0.43 -18.28 -10.14
C THR A 78 -1.84 -17.78 -9.84
N ILE A 79 -2.57 -17.34 -10.87
CA ILE A 79 -3.98 -16.93 -10.74
C ILE A 79 -4.81 -18.09 -10.18
N ASP A 80 -4.72 -19.28 -10.78
CA ASP A 80 -5.51 -20.45 -10.35
C ASP A 80 -5.21 -20.86 -8.90
N HIS A 81 -3.96 -20.70 -8.45
CA HIS A 81 -3.60 -20.98 -7.06
C HIS A 81 -4.25 -19.96 -6.11
N ALA A 82 -4.34 -18.69 -6.50
CA ALA A 82 -5.06 -17.69 -5.70
C ALA A 82 -6.57 -18.01 -5.66
N THR A 83 -7.18 -18.36 -6.79
CA THR A 83 -8.60 -18.73 -6.88
C THR A 83 -8.94 -19.88 -5.93
N LYS A 84 -8.17 -20.98 -5.99
CA LYS A 84 -8.36 -22.15 -5.11
C LYS A 84 -8.25 -21.83 -3.62
N LYS A 85 -7.43 -20.85 -3.25
CA LYS A 85 -7.30 -20.39 -1.86
C LYS A 85 -8.50 -19.56 -1.40
N MET A 86 -9.19 -18.89 -2.33
CA MET A 86 -10.38 -18.08 -2.03
C MET A 86 -11.66 -18.90 -1.95
N GLU A 87 -11.81 -19.93 -2.78
CA GLU A 87 -13.00 -20.80 -2.84
C GLU A 87 -13.40 -21.41 -1.49
N ARG A 88 -12.43 -21.58 -0.58
CA ARG A 88 -12.64 -22.18 0.74
C ARG A 88 -13.06 -21.18 1.81
N VAL A 89 -13.25 -19.92 1.45
CA VAL A 89 -13.42 -18.81 2.40
C VAL A 89 -14.71 -18.07 2.07
N SER A 90 -15.49 -17.77 3.12
CA SER A 90 -16.55 -16.77 3.08
C SER A 90 -16.39 -15.86 4.28
N ASP A 91 -16.11 -14.57 4.03
CA ASP A 91 -15.84 -13.60 5.08
C ASP A 91 -16.39 -12.21 4.70
N PRO A 92 -17.59 -11.85 5.20
CA PRO A 92 -18.19 -10.54 4.94
C PRO A 92 -17.53 -9.40 5.72
N LYS A 93 -16.58 -9.66 6.64
CA LYS A 93 -15.90 -8.63 7.45
C LYS A 93 -14.66 -8.07 6.75
N THR A 94 -14.19 -8.73 5.69
CA THR A 94 -13.07 -8.25 4.87
C THR A 94 -13.50 -6.97 4.13
N ALA A 95 -12.73 -5.89 4.30
CA ALA A 95 -12.95 -4.63 3.59
C ALA A 95 -12.12 -4.49 2.31
N TYR A 96 -10.95 -5.12 2.27
CA TYR A 96 -10.09 -5.09 1.09
C TYR A 96 -9.51 -6.46 0.79
N VAL A 97 -9.47 -6.78 -0.50
CA VAL A 97 -8.76 -7.94 -1.03
C VAL A 97 -7.74 -7.41 -2.02
N ILE A 98 -6.44 -7.59 -1.75
CA ILE A 98 -5.36 -7.17 -2.64
C ILE A 98 -4.90 -8.38 -3.44
N LEU A 99 -4.91 -8.25 -4.77
CA LEU A 99 -4.51 -9.28 -5.72
C LEU A 99 -3.24 -8.83 -6.45
N HIS A 100 -2.15 -9.59 -6.32
CA HIS A 100 -0.92 -9.40 -7.10
C HIS A 100 -0.39 -10.76 -7.59
N VAL A 101 -0.96 -11.23 -8.69
CA VAL A 101 -0.66 -12.52 -9.31
C VAL A 101 -0.63 -12.35 -10.83
N ALA A 102 -0.51 -13.44 -11.60
CA ALA A 102 -0.42 -13.50 -13.06
C ALA A 102 1.00 -13.36 -13.67
N SER A 103 2.00 -12.88 -12.93
CA SER A 103 3.35 -12.70 -13.50
C SER A 103 4.01 -14.02 -13.92
N ASN A 104 3.72 -15.12 -13.21
CA ASN A 104 4.17 -16.46 -13.58
C ASN A 104 3.27 -17.10 -14.65
N ASP A 105 1.96 -16.86 -14.63
CA ASP A 105 1.04 -17.36 -15.65
C ASP A 105 1.45 -16.85 -17.05
N LEU A 106 1.76 -15.56 -17.16
CA LEU A 106 2.21 -14.93 -18.40
C LEU A 106 3.59 -15.41 -18.85
N ASP A 107 4.48 -15.75 -17.91
CA ASP A 107 5.82 -16.27 -18.20
C ASP A 107 5.78 -17.73 -18.67
N ASN A 108 4.96 -18.56 -18.00
CA ASN A 108 4.76 -19.96 -18.35
C ASN A 108 4.11 -20.13 -19.73
N SER A 109 3.24 -19.19 -20.13
CA SER A 109 2.51 -19.21 -21.40
C SER A 109 3.10 -18.28 -22.46
N GLN A 110 4.27 -17.67 -22.24
CA GLN A 110 4.79 -16.60 -23.11
C GLN A 110 5.01 -16.98 -24.59
N ARG A 111 4.99 -18.28 -24.91
CA ARG A 111 5.12 -18.81 -26.28
C ARG A 111 3.78 -18.96 -26.99
N ASP A 112 2.67 -18.90 -26.24
CA ASP A 112 1.33 -19.12 -26.74
C ASP A 112 0.69 -17.79 -27.13
N THR A 113 0.10 -17.75 -28.32
CA THR A 113 -0.56 -16.54 -28.86
C THR A 113 -1.83 -16.18 -28.09
N SER A 114 -2.46 -17.14 -27.40
CA SER A 114 -3.64 -16.94 -26.53
C SER A 114 -3.29 -16.56 -25.09
N SER A 115 -2.01 -16.58 -24.71
CA SER A 115 -1.55 -16.44 -23.31
C SER A 115 -2.16 -15.26 -22.54
N VAL A 116 -2.23 -14.10 -23.18
CA VAL A 116 -2.82 -12.89 -22.58
C VAL A 116 -4.31 -13.09 -22.34
N GLN A 117 -5.05 -13.63 -23.31
CA GLN A 117 -6.49 -13.85 -23.19
C GLN A 117 -6.80 -14.91 -22.12
N ASP A 118 -6.06 -16.01 -22.09
CA ASP A 118 -6.23 -17.06 -21.09
C ASP A 118 -5.99 -16.51 -19.66
N CYS A 119 -4.96 -15.67 -19.49
CA CYS A 119 -4.71 -14.99 -18.21
C CYS A 119 -5.84 -14.00 -17.84
N LEU A 120 -6.42 -13.31 -18.82
CA LEU A 120 -7.53 -12.38 -18.58
C LEU A 120 -8.81 -13.11 -18.15
N ASP A 121 -9.08 -14.27 -18.74
CA ASP A 121 -10.26 -15.07 -18.40
C ASP A 121 -10.13 -15.65 -16.99
N LYS A 122 -8.97 -16.22 -16.65
CA LYS A 122 -8.65 -16.64 -15.28
C LYS A 122 -8.72 -15.49 -14.26
N THR A 123 -8.28 -14.30 -14.65
CA THR A 123 -8.36 -13.11 -13.77
C THR A 123 -9.80 -12.69 -13.52
N THR A 124 -10.66 -12.82 -14.53
CA THR A 124 -12.10 -12.52 -14.42
C THR A 124 -12.78 -13.50 -13.48
N GLU A 125 -12.41 -14.78 -13.55
CA GLU A 125 -12.84 -15.81 -12.60
C GLU A 125 -12.35 -15.51 -11.18
N LEU A 126 -11.06 -15.18 -11.00
CA LEU A 126 -10.49 -14.81 -9.70
C LEU A 126 -11.23 -13.61 -9.06
N ILE A 127 -11.54 -12.58 -9.85
CA ILE A 127 -12.30 -11.42 -9.36
C ILE A 127 -13.71 -11.84 -8.93
N SER A 128 -14.38 -12.69 -9.71
CA SER A 128 -15.72 -13.19 -9.41
C SER A 128 -15.74 -14.07 -8.15
N CYS A 129 -14.72 -14.90 -7.99
CA CYS A 129 -14.47 -15.68 -6.78
C CYS A 129 -14.27 -14.76 -5.57
N ALA A 130 -13.39 -13.76 -5.68
CA ALA A 130 -13.12 -12.81 -4.61
C ALA A 130 -14.38 -12.03 -4.19
N LYS A 131 -15.21 -11.60 -5.15
CA LYS A 131 -16.49 -10.92 -4.85
C LYS A 131 -17.49 -11.83 -4.14
N THR A 132 -17.50 -13.11 -4.46
CA THR A 132 -18.36 -14.10 -3.81
C THR A 132 -17.88 -14.41 -2.39
N SER A 133 -16.57 -14.65 -2.23
CA SER A 133 -15.95 -14.95 -0.92
C SER A 133 -15.96 -13.75 0.02
N PHE A 134 -15.85 -12.53 -0.50
CA PHE A 134 -15.70 -11.30 0.27
C PHE A 134 -16.70 -10.23 -0.21
N PRO A 135 -18.02 -10.41 0.02
CA PRO A 135 -19.07 -9.61 -0.63
C PRO A 135 -19.03 -8.11 -0.32
N ASN A 136 -18.45 -7.72 0.82
CA ASN A 136 -18.32 -6.33 1.25
C ASN A 136 -16.96 -5.71 0.91
N ALA A 137 -16.03 -6.50 0.36
CA ALA A 137 -14.69 -6.02 0.10
C ALA A 137 -14.61 -5.21 -1.20
N THR A 138 -13.73 -4.21 -1.19
CA THR A 138 -13.19 -3.62 -2.41
C THR A 138 -12.00 -4.45 -2.87
N ILE A 139 -12.01 -4.87 -4.14
CA ILE A 139 -10.98 -5.69 -4.76
C ILE A 139 -9.90 -4.78 -5.35
N VAL A 140 -8.66 -4.91 -4.90
CA VAL A 140 -7.52 -4.10 -5.34
C VAL A 140 -6.64 -4.95 -6.26
N LEU A 141 -6.68 -4.64 -7.56
CA LEU A 141 -5.85 -5.27 -8.58
C LEU A 141 -4.52 -4.52 -8.69
N SER A 142 -3.44 -5.16 -8.29
CA SER A 142 -2.10 -4.59 -8.42
C SER A 142 -1.51 -4.96 -9.79
N GLN A 143 -1.05 -3.94 -10.52
CA GLN A 143 -0.43 -4.11 -11.84
C GLN A 143 0.71 -5.15 -11.80
N VAL A 144 0.71 -6.06 -12.77
CA VAL A 144 1.81 -7.02 -12.96
C VAL A 144 3.05 -6.27 -13.43
N LEU A 145 4.16 -6.50 -12.74
CA LEU A 145 5.40 -5.81 -13.02
C LEU A 145 6.18 -6.47 -14.17
N PRO A 146 6.88 -5.70 -15.03
CA PRO A 146 7.72 -6.28 -16.06
C PRO A 146 8.87 -7.09 -15.47
N ARG A 147 9.23 -8.20 -16.12
CA ARG A 147 10.18 -9.21 -15.65
C ARG A 147 11.42 -9.30 -16.53
N GLY A 148 12.54 -9.70 -15.93
CA GLY A 148 13.82 -9.86 -16.59
C GLY A 148 14.48 -8.53 -16.97
N HIS A 149 15.59 -8.64 -17.71
CA HIS A 149 16.39 -7.49 -18.14
C HIS A 149 15.96 -6.93 -19.50
N ASN A 150 15.37 -7.77 -20.36
CA ASN A 150 14.91 -7.34 -21.68
C ASN A 150 13.47 -6.80 -21.61
N MET A 151 13.33 -5.48 -21.54
CA MET A 151 12.04 -4.79 -21.49
C MET A 151 11.23 -4.89 -22.79
N ASP A 152 11.87 -5.24 -23.91
CA ASP A 152 11.26 -5.39 -25.22
C ASP A 152 10.93 -6.86 -25.56
N SER A 153 11.12 -7.77 -24.60
CA SER A 153 10.76 -9.18 -24.73
C SER A 153 9.26 -9.38 -24.97
N ASN A 154 8.91 -10.50 -25.61
CA ASN A 154 7.51 -10.88 -25.82
C ASN A 154 6.75 -11.00 -24.50
N LEU A 155 7.39 -11.53 -23.44
CA LEU A 155 6.81 -11.54 -22.10
C LEU A 155 6.40 -10.15 -21.62
N ASN A 156 7.28 -9.15 -21.74
CA ASN A 156 6.97 -7.79 -21.26
C ASN A 156 5.94 -7.06 -22.13
N LYS A 157 5.84 -7.41 -23.43
CA LYS A 157 4.72 -7.00 -24.29
C LYS A 157 3.40 -7.62 -23.80
N ASN A 158 3.38 -8.93 -23.55
CA ASN A 158 2.21 -9.63 -23.03
C ASN A 158 1.77 -9.06 -21.67
N ILE A 159 2.71 -8.78 -20.75
CA ILE A 159 2.43 -8.12 -19.46
C ILE A 159 1.81 -6.74 -19.67
N LYS A 160 2.30 -5.95 -20.63
CA LYS A 160 1.74 -4.63 -20.94
C LYS A 160 0.31 -4.73 -21.46
N ASP A 161 0.06 -5.65 -22.40
CA ASP A 161 -1.25 -5.83 -23.01
C ASP A 161 -2.26 -6.37 -21.99
N TYR A 162 -1.87 -7.36 -21.19
CA TYR A 162 -2.63 -7.88 -20.06
C TYR A 162 -3.01 -6.75 -19.08
N ASN A 163 -2.02 -5.97 -18.60
CA ASN A 163 -2.26 -4.89 -17.65
C ASN A 163 -3.20 -3.82 -18.21
N GLN A 164 -3.07 -3.49 -19.49
CA GLN A 164 -3.95 -2.53 -20.15
C GLN A 164 -5.38 -3.06 -20.20
N ALA A 165 -5.58 -4.33 -20.54
CA ALA A 165 -6.90 -4.95 -20.58
C ALA A 165 -7.55 -5.05 -19.18
N VAL A 166 -6.81 -5.49 -18.16
CA VAL A 166 -7.29 -5.54 -16.77
C VAL A 166 -7.71 -4.16 -16.28
N LEU A 167 -6.88 -3.14 -16.53
CA LEU A 167 -7.21 -1.76 -16.22
C LEU A 167 -8.52 -1.33 -16.88
N GLN A 168 -8.72 -1.59 -18.17
CA GLN A 168 -9.97 -1.18 -18.85
C GLN A 168 -11.17 -1.86 -18.20
N ARG A 169 -11.10 -3.19 -17.97
CA ARG A 169 -12.18 -3.93 -17.31
C ARG A 169 -12.47 -3.43 -15.89
N SER A 170 -11.46 -2.94 -15.16
CA SER A 170 -11.64 -2.42 -13.80
C SER A 170 -12.32 -1.06 -13.71
N LYS A 171 -12.38 -0.28 -14.80
CA LYS A 171 -12.96 1.08 -14.76
C LYS A 171 -14.47 1.08 -14.54
N ASP A 172 -15.15 0.07 -15.08
CA ASP A 172 -16.60 -0.03 -15.05
C ASP A 172 -17.11 -0.74 -13.79
N ASP A 173 -16.19 -1.24 -12.96
CA ASP A 173 -16.50 -2.02 -11.76
C ASP A 173 -16.26 -1.20 -10.48
N SER A 174 -17.34 -0.73 -9.87
CA SER A 174 -17.30 0.13 -8.69
C SER A 174 -16.69 -0.53 -7.45
N LYS A 175 -16.59 -1.87 -7.41
CA LYS A 175 -15.93 -2.61 -6.34
C LYS A 175 -14.47 -2.90 -6.61
N THR A 176 -13.92 -2.46 -7.74
CA THR A 176 -12.55 -2.79 -8.13
C THR A 176 -11.69 -1.52 -8.22
N LEU A 177 -10.47 -1.60 -7.67
CA LEU A 177 -9.45 -0.56 -7.73
C LEU A 177 -8.22 -1.10 -8.43
N TYR A 178 -7.76 -0.43 -9.48
CA TYR A 178 -6.53 -0.81 -10.17
C TYR A 178 -5.35 0.06 -9.73
N VAL A 179 -4.30 -0.57 -9.21
CA VAL A 179 -3.08 0.10 -8.76
C VAL A 179 -2.05 0.08 -9.89
N ARG A 180 -1.70 1.26 -10.40
CA ARG A 180 -0.59 1.44 -11.33
C ARG A 180 0.72 1.70 -10.60
N HIS A 181 1.77 1.02 -11.05
CA HIS A 181 3.12 1.12 -10.50
C HIS A 181 4.06 1.77 -11.53
N LYS A 182 3.89 3.07 -11.78
CA LYS A 182 4.57 3.79 -12.88
C LYS A 182 6.09 3.65 -12.83
N LYS A 183 6.70 3.93 -11.68
CA LYS A 183 8.16 3.89 -11.50
C LYS A 183 8.72 2.47 -11.50
N LEU A 184 8.03 1.52 -10.84
CA LEU A 184 8.43 0.11 -10.83
C LEU A 184 8.36 -0.49 -12.24
N SER A 185 7.41 -0.04 -13.08
CA SER A 185 7.30 -0.52 -14.46
C SER A 185 8.51 -0.14 -15.32
N THR A 186 9.17 0.99 -15.06
CA THR A 186 10.21 1.54 -15.95
C THR A 186 11.63 1.46 -15.38
N THR A 187 11.80 1.25 -14.07
CA THR A 187 13.09 1.47 -13.40
C THR A 187 13.68 0.16 -12.88
N ARG A 188 14.64 -0.42 -13.62
CA ARG A 188 15.28 -1.70 -13.25
C ARG A 188 16.13 -1.63 -11.97
N GLN A 189 16.58 -0.44 -11.56
CA GLN A 189 17.34 -0.26 -10.31
C GLN A 189 16.52 -0.54 -9.04
N LEU A 190 15.19 -0.64 -9.17
CA LEU A 190 14.27 -0.99 -8.08
C LEU A 190 14.08 -2.51 -7.92
N TYR A 191 14.82 -3.30 -8.72
CA TYR A 191 14.77 -4.75 -8.73
C TYR A 191 16.08 -5.34 -8.20
N LYS A 192 15.99 -6.57 -7.72
CA LYS A 192 17.15 -7.42 -7.46
C LYS A 192 17.85 -7.76 -8.79
N ARG A 193 19.05 -8.33 -8.65
CA ARG A 193 19.87 -8.76 -9.79
C ARG A 193 19.17 -9.78 -10.69
N ASP A 194 18.18 -10.50 -10.19
CA ASP A 194 17.38 -11.45 -10.98
C ASP A 194 16.41 -10.77 -11.97
N GLY A 195 16.23 -9.45 -11.88
CA GLY A 195 15.32 -8.69 -12.74
C GLY A 195 13.84 -9.03 -12.58
N ILE A 196 13.48 -9.83 -11.57
CA ILE A 196 12.12 -10.32 -11.32
C ILE A 196 11.60 -9.77 -10.00
N HIS A 197 12.37 -9.92 -8.92
CA HIS A 197 11.97 -9.49 -7.60
C HIS A 197 12.36 -8.04 -7.35
N LEU A 198 11.55 -7.33 -6.58
CA LEU A 198 11.88 -5.98 -6.12
C LEU A 198 13.02 -6.03 -5.12
N ASP A 199 13.86 -5.00 -5.09
CA ASP A 199 14.80 -4.83 -4.00
C ASP A 199 14.02 -4.62 -2.68
N ASP A 200 14.51 -5.20 -1.59
CA ASP A 200 13.79 -5.26 -0.31
C ASP A 200 13.68 -3.89 0.38
N THR A 201 14.26 -2.84 -0.21
CA THR A 201 14.26 -1.48 0.33
C THR A 201 13.36 -0.55 -0.49
N THR A 202 13.87 0.02 -1.57
CA THR A 202 13.25 1.10 -2.33
C THR A 202 12.13 0.55 -3.21
N GLY A 203 12.37 -0.53 -3.94
CA GLY A 203 11.37 -1.20 -4.76
C GLY A 203 10.15 -1.64 -3.95
N THR A 204 10.36 -2.41 -2.88
CA THR A 204 9.26 -2.85 -1.99
C THR A 204 8.55 -1.67 -1.32
N SER A 205 9.27 -0.66 -0.84
CA SER A 205 8.63 0.52 -0.22
C SER A 205 7.74 1.27 -1.20
N LEU A 206 8.16 1.37 -2.46
CA LEU A 206 7.40 2.07 -3.49
C LEU A 206 6.14 1.29 -3.91
N LEU A 207 6.24 -0.05 -3.99
CA LEU A 207 5.08 -0.93 -4.21
C LEU A 207 4.01 -0.66 -3.15
N VAL A 208 4.42 -0.71 -1.87
CA VAL A 208 3.53 -0.44 -0.73
C VAL A 208 2.96 0.98 -0.78
N ALA A 209 3.78 1.98 -1.09
CA ALA A 209 3.35 3.36 -1.16
C ALA A 209 2.29 3.59 -2.25
N ASP A 210 2.44 2.98 -3.42
CA ASP A 210 1.48 3.12 -4.52
C ASP A 210 0.13 2.44 -4.20
N VAL A 211 0.16 1.26 -3.58
CA VAL A 211 -1.08 0.59 -3.11
C VAL A 211 -1.78 1.45 -2.06
N LYS A 212 -1.06 1.91 -1.03
CA LYS A 212 -1.64 2.77 0.04
C LYS A 212 -2.16 4.09 -0.50
N ARG A 213 -1.50 4.68 -1.50
CA ARG A 213 -1.97 5.92 -2.13
C ARG A 213 -3.30 5.68 -2.84
N THR A 214 -3.37 4.65 -3.67
CA THR A 214 -4.58 4.31 -4.44
C THR A 214 -5.77 4.01 -3.52
N MET A 215 -5.57 3.20 -2.48
CA MET A 215 -6.63 2.85 -1.52
C MET A 215 -7.16 4.09 -0.78
N ARG A 216 -6.27 4.94 -0.22
CA ARG A 216 -6.69 6.18 0.46
C ARG A 216 -7.42 7.15 -0.45
N SER A 217 -6.99 7.25 -1.71
CA SER A 217 -7.69 8.08 -2.70
C SER A 217 -9.11 7.58 -2.98
N ALA A 218 -9.36 6.28 -2.94
CA ALA A 218 -10.69 5.71 -3.09
C ALA A 218 -11.58 5.97 -1.87
N GLU A 219 -11.05 5.77 -0.65
CA GLU A 219 -11.77 6.05 0.60
C GLU A 219 -12.24 7.51 0.68
N ASN A 220 -11.36 8.45 0.33
CA ASN A 220 -11.69 9.87 0.32
C ASN A 220 -12.80 10.20 -0.69
N ARG A 221 -12.83 9.54 -1.85
CA ARG A 221 -13.91 9.76 -2.84
C ARG A 221 -15.26 9.30 -2.30
N SER A 222 -15.33 8.15 -1.64
CA SER A 222 -16.56 7.63 -1.04
C SER A 222 -17.12 8.53 0.06
N THR A 223 -16.25 9.25 0.77
CA THR A 223 -16.65 10.12 1.90
C THR A 223 -17.31 11.41 1.42
N TYR A 224 -16.88 11.96 0.28
CA TYR A 224 -17.46 13.19 -0.30
C TYR A 224 -18.75 12.95 -1.10
N SER A 225 -18.98 11.73 -1.61
CA SER A 225 -20.23 11.38 -2.31
C SER A 225 -21.43 11.12 -1.37
N GLY A 226 -21.22 11.06 -0.06
CA GLY A 226 -22.25 10.73 0.94
C GLY A 226 -22.78 11.91 1.78
N SER A 227 -22.32 13.14 1.55
CA SER A 227 -22.71 14.30 2.35
C SER A 227 -23.52 15.31 1.54
N GLY A 228 -24.84 15.22 1.69
CA GLY A 228 -25.74 16.37 1.52
C GLY A 228 -26.33 16.53 0.13
N THR A 229 -27.61 16.20 0.01
CA THR A 229 -28.56 16.99 -0.79
C THR A 229 -28.43 18.46 -0.36
N TYR A 230 -27.53 19.19 -1.02
CA TYR A 230 -27.61 20.64 -1.04
C TYR A 230 -28.65 20.98 -2.11
N THR A 231 -29.91 21.06 -1.71
CA THR A 231 -30.93 21.73 -2.51
C THR A 231 -30.49 23.19 -2.60
N PRO A 232 -30.13 23.71 -3.78
CA PRO A 232 -29.92 25.14 -3.93
C PRO A 232 -31.23 25.83 -3.51
N PRO A 233 -31.21 26.88 -2.68
CA PRO A 233 -32.41 27.68 -2.48
C PRO A 233 -32.87 28.18 -3.85
N ASP A 234 -34.12 27.85 -4.15
CA ASP A 234 -34.87 28.26 -5.32
C ASP A 234 -34.90 29.79 -5.38
N THR A 235 -34.02 30.40 -6.17
CA THR A 235 -34.09 31.81 -6.54
C THR A 235 -34.87 31.97 -7.84
N SER A 236 -36.14 31.61 -7.81
CA SER A 236 -37.14 31.99 -8.81
C SER A 236 -37.94 33.20 -8.32
N ALA A 237 -37.31 34.38 -8.24
CA ALA A 237 -38.03 35.65 -8.10
C ALA A 237 -37.16 36.88 -8.43
N ARG A 238 -36.80 37.10 -9.70
CA ARG A 238 -36.81 38.47 -10.25
C ARG A 238 -36.78 38.48 -11.78
N GLU A 239 -37.98 38.47 -12.32
CA GLU A 239 -38.27 38.86 -13.69
C GLU A 239 -38.26 40.41 -13.79
N ARG A 240 -37.92 40.91 -15.00
CA ARG A 240 -38.11 42.28 -15.54
C ARG A 240 -37.03 43.34 -15.26
N GLN A 241 -36.21 43.62 -16.27
CA GLN A 241 -36.42 44.74 -17.21
C GLN A 241 -35.41 44.68 -18.38
N GLY A 242 -35.89 45.05 -19.56
CA GLY A 242 -35.26 44.87 -20.86
C GLY A 242 -34.20 45.93 -21.27
N PRO A 243 -33.95 46.08 -22.59
CA PRO A 243 -32.62 46.27 -23.15
C PRO A 243 -32.25 47.74 -23.39
N ARG A 244 -30.95 48.04 -23.39
CA ARG A 244 -30.40 49.23 -24.05
C ARG A 244 -29.20 48.89 -24.92
N GLN A 245 -29.31 49.37 -26.15
CA GLN A 245 -28.38 49.33 -27.26
C GLN A 245 -27.19 50.28 -27.08
N ARG A 246 -26.21 50.11 -27.99
CA ARG A 246 -25.17 51.05 -28.45
C ARG A 246 -23.97 51.19 -27.48
N GLN A 247 -22.72 51.20 -27.93
CA GLN A 247 -22.21 51.69 -29.21
C GLN A 247 -20.77 51.19 -29.46
N ASP A 248 -20.44 51.13 -30.74
CA ASP A 248 -19.11 50.92 -31.32
C ASP A 248 -18.00 51.79 -30.73
N ARG A 249 -16.79 51.22 -30.64
CA ARG A 249 -15.54 51.92 -31.01
C ARG A 249 -14.42 50.90 -31.26
N GLN A 250 -14.20 50.62 -32.54
CA GLN A 250 -12.88 50.25 -33.06
C GLN A 250 -11.97 51.48 -33.02
N TYR A 251 -10.70 51.31 -32.64
CA TYR A 251 -9.53 51.57 -33.50
C TYR A 251 -8.18 51.55 -32.74
N HIS A 252 -7.23 50.83 -33.36
CA HIS A 252 -5.79 51.09 -33.51
C HIS A 252 -4.74 50.85 -32.40
N ASN A 253 -3.91 49.84 -32.69
CA ASN A 253 -2.45 49.90 -32.94
C ASN A 253 -1.47 50.45 -31.88
N ALA A 254 -0.64 49.50 -31.43
CA ALA A 254 0.82 49.46 -31.58
C ALA A 254 1.74 50.00 -30.47
N ARG A 255 2.83 49.23 -30.33
CA ARG A 255 4.18 49.51 -29.83
C ARG A 255 4.50 49.17 -28.37
N THR A 256 5.40 48.18 -28.29
CA THR A 256 6.44 47.96 -27.27
C THR A 256 7.18 49.25 -26.88
N PRO A 257 7.73 49.27 -25.66
CA PRO A 257 9.19 49.34 -25.57
C PRO A 257 9.81 48.37 -24.54
N GLN A 258 10.98 47.85 -24.91
CA GLN A 258 11.99 47.32 -23.98
C GLN A 258 12.38 48.38 -22.96
N HIS A 259 12.50 48.00 -21.69
CA HIS A 259 13.48 48.62 -20.81
C HIS A 259 14.09 47.55 -19.89
N GLN A 260 15.36 47.28 -20.14
CA GLN A 260 16.29 46.70 -19.18
C GLN A 260 16.52 47.71 -18.05
N SER A 261 16.60 47.23 -16.81
CA SER A 261 17.29 47.92 -15.72
C SER A 261 17.83 46.86 -14.76
N GLN A 262 19.16 46.84 -14.66
CA GLN A 262 19.94 46.14 -13.66
C GLN A 262 19.85 46.85 -12.29
N ASP A 263 20.36 46.15 -11.27
CA ASP A 263 20.89 46.68 -10.00
C ASP A 263 19.83 47.13 -8.97
N ARG A 264 19.82 46.71 -7.69
CA ARG A 264 20.92 46.41 -6.73
C ARG A 264 20.32 45.74 -5.45
N PRO A 265 21.06 45.50 -4.33
CA PRO A 265 20.87 44.40 -3.38
C PRO A 265 20.51 44.90 -1.95
N THR A 266 20.77 44.05 -0.92
CA THR A 266 20.60 44.23 0.55
C THR A 266 19.17 43.96 1.05
N GLY A 267 18.86 43.19 2.10
CA GLY A 267 19.58 42.63 3.26
C GLY A 267 18.54 41.89 4.14
N PRO A 268 18.75 41.62 5.45
CA PRO A 268 18.75 40.24 5.98
C PRO A 268 17.74 39.87 7.10
N ARG A 269 17.73 38.57 7.46
CA ARG A 269 17.22 37.87 8.69
C ARG A 269 15.68 37.72 8.80
N HIS A 270 15.07 36.68 9.41
CA HIS A 270 15.38 35.81 10.55
C HIS A 270 14.61 34.45 10.49
N ASP A 271 15.25 33.43 11.06
CA ASP A 271 14.76 32.37 11.99
C ASP A 271 13.59 31.41 11.74
N ALA A 272 13.99 30.13 11.82
CA ALA A 272 13.52 29.05 12.70
C ALA A 272 12.10 28.46 12.55
N GLY A 273 12.07 27.13 12.38
CA GLY A 273 10.87 26.31 12.48
C GLY A 273 11.15 24.83 12.26
N SER A 274 11.97 24.24 13.14
CA SER A 274 12.31 22.81 13.20
C SER A 274 11.08 21.91 13.34
N TYR A 275 10.97 20.89 12.49
CA TYR A 275 10.18 19.67 12.74
C TYR A 275 11.04 18.44 12.41
N PRO A 276 10.96 17.35 13.19
CA PRO A 276 11.90 16.24 13.13
C PRO A 276 11.61 15.29 11.97
N LEU A 277 12.60 15.12 11.08
CA LEU A 277 12.69 14.00 10.14
C LEU A 277 13.05 12.73 10.93
N GLY A 278 12.04 11.92 11.23
CA GLY A 278 12.20 10.58 11.80
C GLY A 278 12.74 9.57 10.79
N ASP A 279 14.04 9.31 10.88
CA ASP A 279 14.66 7.98 10.95
C ASP A 279 14.46 6.96 9.81
N TRP A 280 14.70 7.37 8.55
CA TRP A 280 14.92 6.45 7.41
C TRP A 280 16.38 6.43 6.93
N SER A 281 17.33 7.01 7.68
CA SER A 281 18.68 7.28 7.15
C SER A 281 19.86 6.79 8.02
N ARG A 282 19.64 5.88 8.98
CA ARG A 282 20.76 5.18 9.62
C ARG A 282 21.18 3.97 8.78
N ARG A 283 22.20 4.17 7.94
CA ARG A 283 22.97 3.09 7.31
C ARG A 283 23.75 2.32 8.38
N PRO A 284 23.65 0.99 8.48
CA PRO A 284 24.74 0.22 9.06
C PRO A 284 25.91 0.20 8.07
N ASN A 285 27.07 0.63 8.54
CA ASN A 285 28.32 0.60 7.80
C ASN A 285 28.81 -0.86 7.78
N LEU A 286 28.40 -1.63 6.78
CA LEU A 286 28.87 -3.00 6.58
C LEU A 286 30.11 -2.97 5.69
N HIS A 287 31.26 -3.16 6.34
CA HIS A 287 32.51 -3.56 5.71
C HIS A 287 32.25 -4.73 4.76
N ALA A 288 32.53 -4.54 3.47
CA ALA A 288 32.50 -5.61 2.50
C ALA A 288 33.59 -6.64 2.84
N SER A 289 33.19 -7.83 3.27
CA SER A 289 34.09 -8.98 3.35
C SER A 289 34.56 -9.33 1.93
N GLN A 290 35.79 -8.94 1.60
CA GLN A 290 36.48 -9.41 0.41
C GLN A 290 36.60 -10.93 0.51
N ILE A 291 35.91 -11.65 -0.38
CA ILE A 291 36.16 -13.08 -0.58
C ILE A 291 37.53 -13.18 -1.27
N PRO A 292 38.50 -13.94 -0.71
CA PRO A 292 39.82 -14.07 -1.32
C PRO A 292 39.69 -14.69 -2.71
N GLN A 293 40.21 -14.01 -3.73
CA GLN A 293 40.24 -14.44 -5.14
C GLN A 293 40.80 -15.86 -5.34
N GLN A 294 41.62 -16.35 -4.38
CA GLN A 294 42.19 -17.69 -4.40
C GLN A 294 41.14 -18.82 -4.35
N LYS A 295 39.96 -18.61 -3.75
CA LYS A 295 38.92 -19.67 -3.70
C LYS A 295 38.19 -19.89 -5.02
N ILE A 296 38.26 -18.93 -5.96
CA ILE A 296 37.57 -19.02 -7.25
C ILE A 296 38.41 -19.81 -8.25
N THR A 297 39.75 -19.68 -8.20
CA THR A 297 40.66 -20.42 -9.08
C THR A 297 40.70 -21.91 -8.77
N ASP A 298 40.59 -22.31 -7.50
CA ASP A 298 40.62 -23.73 -7.11
C ASP A 298 39.37 -24.50 -7.56
N ILE A 299 38.22 -23.82 -7.60
CA ILE A 299 36.96 -24.40 -8.09
C ILE A 299 36.99 -24.56 -9.61
N ALA A 300 37.60 -23.60 -10.33
CA ALA A 300 37.74 -23.66 -11.77
C ALA A 300 38.67 -24.82 -12.22
N TYR A 301 39.77 -25.05 -11.49
CA TYR A 301 40.67 -26.18 -11.77
C TYR A 301 40.01 -27.54 -11.53
N LYS A 302 39.28 -27.70 -10.43
CA LYS A 302 38.55 -28.96 -10.13
C LYS A 302 37.49 -29.31 -11.17
N LEU A 303 36.81 -28.31 -11.74
CA LEU A 303 35.83 -28.52 -12.80
C LEU A 303 36.50 -28.92 -14.13
N SER A 304 37.69 -28.38 -14.43
CA SER A 304 38.44 -28.78 -15.63
C SER A 304 38.98 -30.22 -15.58
N GLU A 305 39.42 -30.70 -14.41
CA GLU A 305 39.84 -32.10 -14.25
C GLU A 305 38.68 -33.09 -14.37
N MET A 306 37.48 -32.73 -13.90
CA MET A 306 36.31 -33.60 -14.02
C MET A 306 35.81 -33.72 -15.47
N LEU A 307 36.01 -32.69 -16.30
CA LEU A 307 35.59 -32.71 -17.71
C LEU A 307 36.58 -33.41 -18.64
N MET A 308 37.82 -33.62 -18.20
CA MET A 308 38.86 -34.33 -18.97
C MET A 308 38.85 -35.85 -18.73
N ASN A 309 38.11 -36.34 -17.73
CA ASN A 309 38.05 -37.75 -17.33
C ASN A 309 36.71 -38.44 -17.71
N ILE A 310 35.98 -37.89 -18.68
CA ILE A 310 34.78 -38.48 -19.29
C ILE A 310 35.07 -38.67 -20.78
#